data_AF-A0A034WCL1-F1
#
_entry.id   AF-A0A034WCL1-F1
#
_cell.length_a   1.000
_cell.length_b   1.000
_cell.length_c   1.000
_cell.angle_alpha   90.00
_cell.angle_beta   90.00
_cell.angle_gamma   90.00
#
_symmetry.space_group_name_H-M   'P 1'
#
loop_
_entity.id
_entity.type
_entity.pdbx_description
1 polymer ?
#
loop_
_entity_poly.entity_id
_entity_poly.type
_entity_poly.pdbx_seq_one_letter_code
_entity_poly.pdbx_strand_id
1 'polypeptide(L)'
;VAVPIHGCAVAHADVRCCLVAGFYPNVAVIDREHKTLISGAEKRLLLQRTSALNPPGMKNFKEFIDELPYDWVVFYEKTRVGKTCSINMNTVVSPVVIILHCGKDCLLDEDISDNSEISDSEEPLLESKEDSSDAKINELLKKSVKALSLSEPTAANNQSAIMSLDHWIKFELPTKDAKMLLQLRVLIKSQFEAFLRSGHCMQTSTSVYCIQKLLHSLENIFPT
;
A
#
# COMPACT_ATOMS: atom_id res chain seq x y z
N VAL A 1 -13.39 -9.86 18.90
CA VAL A 1 -14.14 -8.59 19.07
C VAL A 1 -14.19 -7.93 17.70
N ALA A 2 -15.23 -8.21 16.93
CA ALA A 2 -15.50 -7.47 15.70
C ALA A 2 -16.31 -6.24 16.12
N VAL A 3 -15.74 -5.05 15.94
CA VAL A 3 -16.44 -3.79 16.22
C VAL A 3 -16.85 -3.19 14.88
N PRO A 4 -18.15 -3.15 14.54
CA PRO A 4 -18.63 -2.30 13.48
C PRO A 4 -18.90 -0.92 14.11
N ILE A 5 -18.02 0.06 13.88
CA ILE A 5 -18.20 1.44 14.34
C ILE A 5 -18.34 2.37 13.15
N HIS A 6 -19.59 2.62 12.77
CA HIS A 6 -20.05 3.53 11.71
C HIS A 6 -19.80 5.02 12.00
N GLY A 7 -18.78 5.37 12.79
CA GLY A 7 -18.45 6.75 13.15
C GLY A 7 -16.96 7.07 13.29
N CYS A 8 -16.07 6.14 12.96
CA CYS A 8 -14.64 6.23 13.27
C CYS A 8 -13.71 6.00 12.07
N ALA A 9 -14.18 6.21 10.84
CA ALA A 9 -13.45 5.88 9.61
C ALA A 9 -12.00 6.45 9.59
N VAL A 10 -11.81 7.67 10.11
CA VAL A 10 -10.49 8.35 10.13
C VAL A 10 -9.46 7.62 11.00
N ALA A 11 -9.85 7.13 12.19
CA ALA A 11 -8.92 6.44 13.08
C ALA A 11 -8.55 5.03 12.58
N HIS A 12 -9.40 4.40 11.77
CA HIS A 12 -9.14 3.07 11.24
C HIS A 12 -8.05 3.07 10.17
N ALA A 13 -8.01 4.09 9.30
CA ALA A 13 -7.03 4.21 8.23
C ALA A 13 -5.59 4.30 8.79
N ASP A 14 -5.37 5.20 9.74
CA ASP A 14 -4.05 5.44 10.33
C ASP A 14 -3.54 4.21 11.10
N VAL A 15 -4.43 3.56 11.85
CA VAL A 15 -4.09 2.32 12.59
C VAL A 15 -3.73 1.20 11.62
N ARG A 16 -4.47 1.02 10.51
CA ARG A 16 -4.14 0.03 9.48
C ARG A 16 -2.78 0.30 8.85
N CYS A 17 -2.46 1.56 8.55
CA CYS A 17 -1.14 1.94 8.02
C CYS A 17 -0.01 1.57 8.99
N CYS A 18 -0.16 1.90 10.27
CA CYS A 18 0.81 1.53 11.30
C CYS A 18 0.96 0.01 11.46
N LEU A 19 -0.15 -0.73 11.42
CA LEU A 19 -0.13 -2.20 11.47
C LEU A 19 0.62 -2.78 10.27
N VAL A 20 0.36 -2.29 9.06
CA VAL A 20 1.04 -2.76 7.84
C VAL A 20 2.54 -2.47 7.91
N ALA A 21 2.91 -1.24 8.29
CA ALA A 21 4.31 -0.86 8.45
C ALA A 21 5.04 -1.69 9.52
N GLY A 22 4.36 -2.04 10.61
CA GLY A 22 4.94 -2.84 11.70
C GLY A 22 4.97 -4.35 11.44
N PHE A 23 4.04 -4.88 10.64
CA PHE A 23 3.92 -6.32 10.39
C PHE A 23 4.62 -6.76 9.10
N TYR A 24 4.95 -5.86 8.16
CA TYR A 24 5.72 -6.25 6.99
C TYR A 24 7.04 -6.97 7.40
N PRO A 25 7.38 -8.15 6.83
CA PRO A 25 6.87 -8.76 5.59
C PRO A 25 5.69 -9.74 5.74
N ASN A 26 5.00 -9.77 6.90
CA ASN A 26 3.87 -10.66 7.16
C ASN A 26 2.58 -10.18 6.47
N VAL A 27 2.56 -10.35 5.15
CA VAL A 27 1.44 -10.01 4.27
C VAL A 27 0.99 -11.26 3.52
N ALA A 28 -0.32 -11.37 3.30
CA ALA A 28 -0.94 -12.36 2.46
C ALA A 28 -1.94 -11.70 1.50
N VAL A 29 -2.07 -12.28 0.30
CA VAL A 29 -3.10 -11.97 -0.67
C VAL A 29 -4.16 -13.06 -0.66
N ILE A 30 -5.41 -12.64 -0.80
CA ILE A 30 -6.58 -13.48 -0.94
C ILE A 30 -6.70 -13.85 -2.41
N ASP A 31 -6.49 -15.12 -2.70
CA ASP A 31 -6.80 -15.69 -4.00
C ASP A 31 -8.28 -16.10 -3.99
N ARG A 32 -9.13 -15.26 -4.59
CA ARG A 32 -10.58 -15.47 -4.68
C ARG A 32 -10.93 -16.64 -5.61
N GLU A 33 -10.14 -16.89 -6.64
CA GLU A 33 -10.37 -17.98 -7.59
C GLU A 33 -10.20 -19.34 -6.90
N HIS A 34 -9.10 -19.53 -6.18
CA HIS A 34 -8.80 -20.78 -5.49
C HIS A 34 -9.38 -20.83 -4.06
N LYS A 35 -9.96 -19.72 -3.58
CA LYS A 35 -10.39 -19.51 -2.19
C LYS A 35 -9.30 -19.85 -1.18
N THR A 36 -8.10 -19.32 -1.41
CA THR A 36 -6.92 -19.54 -0.56
C THR A 36 -6.24 -18.24 -0.16
N LEU A 37 -5.39 -18.30 0.86
CA LEU A 37 -4.50 -17.22 1.24
C LEU A 37 -3.08 -17.57 0.80
N ILE A 38 -2.43 -16.65 0.09
CA ILE A 38 -1.09 -16.82 -0.45
C ILE A 38 -0.20 -15.75 0.16
N SER A 39 1.02 -16.10 0.53
CA SER A 39 2.06 -15.16 0.95
C SER A 39 3.35 -15.51 0.20
N GLY A 40 4.29 -14.57 0.04
CA GLY A 40 5.43 -14.72 -0.88
C GLY A 40 6.10 -16.12 -0.90
N ALA A 41 6.38 -16.69 0.28
CA ALA A 41 6.96 -18.05 0.39
C ALA A 41 5.92 -19.19 0.53
N GLU A 42 4.68 -18.89 0.89
CA GLU A 42 3.64 -19.87 1.24
C GLU A 42 2.47 -19.82 0.27
N LYS A 43 2.34 -20.87 -0.56
CA LYS A 43 1.25 -20.99 -1.53
C LYS A 43 -0.13 -21.22 -0.90
N ARG A 44 -0.18 -21.56 0.39
CA ARG A 44 -1.44 -21.80 1.11
C ARG A 44 -1.30 -21.57 2.60
N LEU A 45 -1.97 -20.54 3.08
CA LEU A 45 -2.15 -20.22 4.48
C LEU A 45 -3.58 -20.53 4.92
N LEU A 46 -3.73 -20.92 6.18
CA LEU A 46 -5.03 -21.12 6.83
C LEU A 46 -5.27 -20.05 7.88
N LEU A 47 -6.50 -19.58 8.01
CA LEU A 47 -6.88 -18.79 9.18
C LEU A 47 -7.02 -19.70 10.39
N GLN A 48 -6.43 -19.30 11.52
CA GLN A 48 -6.70 -19.97 12.79
C GLN A 48 -8.19 -19.84 13.14
N ARG A 49 -8.80 -20.88 13.74
CA ARG A 49 -10.24 -20.89 14.07
C ARG A 49 -10.65 -19.74 14.99
N THR A 50 -9.76 -19.30 15.88
CA THR A 50 -9.97 -18.19 16.81
C THR A 50 -9.74 -16.81 16.19
N SER A 51 -9.46 -16.76 14.88
CA SER A 51 -9.25 -15.51 14.16
C SER A 51 -10.49 -14.61 14.22
N ALA A 52 -10.27 -13.30 14.45
CA ALA A 52 -11.34 -12.30 14.43
C ALA A 52 -11.94 -12.08 13.04
N LEU A 53 -11.24 -12.49 11.96
CA LEU A 53 -11.80 -12.47 10.61
C LEU A 53 -12.88 -13.53 10.40
N ASN A 54 -12.96 -14.59 11.21
CA ASN A 54 -14.02 -15.59 11.06
C ASN A 54 -15.34 -15.00 11.62
N PRO A 55 -16.38 -14.78 10.79
CA PRO A 55 -17.66 -14.28 11.27
C PRO A 55 -18.31 -15.25 12.26
N PRO A 56 -19.17 -14.78 13.18
CA PRO A 56 -19.93 -15.65 14.06
C PRO A 56 -20.75 -16.66 13.25
N GLY A 57 -20.54 -17.96 13.52
CA GLY A 57 -21.23 -19.04 12.82
C GLY A 57 -20.55 -19.55 11.55
N MET A 58 -19.60 -18.80 10.98
CA MET A 58 -18.81 -19.22 9.83
C MET A 58 -17.43 -19.72 10.28
N LYS A 59 -17.13 -20.97 9.99
CA LYS A 59 -15.90 -21.64 10.47
C LYS A 59 -14.86 -21.80 9.38
N ASN A 60 -15.26 -21.69 8.12
CA ASN A 60 -14.39 -21.87 6.98
C ASN A 60 -14.18 -20.54 6.27
N PHE A 61 -12.92 -20.19 6.02
CA PHE A 61 -12.55 -18.99 5.25
C PHE A 61 -13.32 -18.85 3.92
N LYS A 62 -13.59 -19.98 3.26
CA LYS A 62 -14.31 -20.05 1.98
C LYS A 62 -15.75 -19.55 2.04
N GLU A 63 -16.36 -19.47 3.22
CA GLU A 63 -17.76 -19.08 3.43
C GLU A 63 -17.96 -17.57 3.35
N PHE A 64 -16.94 -16.78 3.74
CA PHE A 64 -17.05 -15.32 3.85
C PHE A 64 -15.99 -14.55 3.05
N ILE A 65 -15.10 -15.26 2.34
CA ILE A 65 -14.04 -14.65 1.52
C ILE A 65 -14.60 -13.58 0.57
N ASP A 66 -15.77 -13.86 -0.02
CA ASP A 66 -16.46 -13.01 -0.98
C ASP A 66 -17.09 -11.75 -0.32
N GLU A 67 -17.23 -11.75 1.01
CA GLU A 67 -17.75 -10.60 1.78
C GLU A 67 -16.62 -9.64 2.23
N LEU A 68 -15.36 -10.01 2.04
CA LEU A 68 -14.23 -9.16 2.46
C LEU A 68 -14.05 -7.99 1.50
N PRO A 69 -13.84 -6.76 2.02
CA PRO A 69 -13.78 -5.54 1.20
C PRO A 69 -12.51 -5.42 0.36
N TYR A 70 -11.44 -6.12 0.75
CA TYR A 70 -10.15 -6.08 0.06
C TYR A 70 -9.49 -7.45 0.07
N ASP A 71 -8.53 -7.62 -0.84
CA ASP A 71 -7.82 -8.89 -1.04
C ASP A 71 -6.54 -9.00 -0.22
N TRP A 72 -6.17 -7.98 0.54
CA TRP A 72 -4.91 -7.95 1.27
C TRP A 72 -5.11 -8.14 2.76
N VAL A 73 -4.31 -9.01 3.35
CA VAL A 73 -4.33 -9.35 4.78
C VAL A 73 -2.93 -9.20 5.35
N VAL A 74 -2.81 -8.43 6.42
CA VAL A 74 -1.63 -8.43 7.28
C VAL A 74 -1.87 -9.34 8.48
N PHE A 75 -0.82 -9.99 8.99
CA PHE A 75 -0.92 -10.86 10.16
C PHE A 75 0.28 -10.70 11.08
N TYR A 76 0.07 -10.89 12.37
CA TYR A 76 1.16 -10.83 13.35
C TYR A 76 1.91 -12.16 13.47
N GLU A 77 1.18 -13.26 13.58
CA GLU A 77 1.75 -14.57 13.90
C GLU A 77 1.50 -15.58 12.77
N LYS A 78 2.55 -16.34 12.45
CA LYS A 78 2.53 -17.47 11.53
C LYS A 78 3.04 -18.72 12.24
N THR A 79 2.21 -19.75 12.30
CA THR A 79 2.55 -21.05 12.89
C THR A 79 2.55 -22.14 11.82
N ARG A 80 3.58 -22.97 11.80
CA ARG A 80 3.67 -24.15 10.92
C ARG A 80 3.62 -25.43 11.74
N VAL A 81 2.67 -26.30 11.42
CA VAL A 81 2.57 -27.66 11.98
C VAL A 81 2.56 -28.64 10.83
N GLY A 82 3.70 -29.33 10.64
CA GLY A 82 3.91 -30.22 9.50
C GLY A 82 3.78 -29.47 8.16
N LYS A 83 2.85 -29.93 7.31
CA LYS A 83 2.58 -29.32 5.99
C LYS A 83 1.62 -28.12 6.07
N THR A 84 1.01 -27.89 7.22
CA THR A 84 -0.01 -26.85 7.39
C THR A 84 0.63 -25.58 7.94
N CYS A 85 0.31 -24.45 7.33
CA CYS A 85 0.70 -23.14 7.81
C CYS A 85 -0.56 -22.33 8.15
N SER A 86 -0.65 -21.84 9.38
CA SER A 86 -1.77 -21.04 9.87
C SER A 86 -1.31 -19.66 10.30
N ILE A 87 -2.16 -18.65 10.10
CA ILE A 87 -1.93 -17.27 10.52
C ILE A 87 -2.96 -16.85 11.58
N ASN A 88 -2.54 -15.97 12.48
CA ASN A 88 -3.35 -15.43 13.57
C ASN A 88 -3.18 -13.91 13.67
N MET A 89 -4.11 -13.25 14.37
CA MET A 89 -4.15 -11.79 14.53
C MET A 89 -4.02 -11.06 13.18
N ASN A 90 -5.03 -11.28 12.33
CA ASN A 90 -5.06 -10.80 10.96
C ASN A 90 -5.97 -9.57 10.84
N THR A 91 -5.68 -8.74 9.83
CA THR A 91 -6.46 -7.54 9.52
C THR A 91 -6.49 -7.38 8.01
N VAL A 92 -7.69 -7.20 7.46
CA VAL A 92 -7.89 -6.87 6.04
C VAL A 92 -7.57 -5.40 5.82
N VAL A 93 -6.80 -5.11 4.78
CA VAL A 93 -6.27 -3.77 4.48
C VAL A 93 -6.41 -3.45 2.99
N SER A 94 -6.48 -2.16 2.67
CA SER A 94 -6.57 -1.69 1.28
C SER A 94 -5.26 -1.95 0.51
N PRO A 95 -5.33 -2.25 -0.79
CA PRO A 95 -4.14 -2.37 -1.65
C PRO A 95 -3.26 -1.12 -1.61
N VAL A 96 -3.83 0.08 -1.44
CA VAL A 96 -3.07 1.34 -1.35
C VAL A 96 -2.12 1.33 -0.16
N VAL A 97 -2.59 0.83 1.00
CA VAL A 97 -1.78 0.78 2.22
C VAL A 97 -0.62 -0.21 2.05
N ILE A 98 -0.88 -1.34 1.38
CA ILE A 98 0.18 -2.29 0.99
C ILE A 98 1.18 -1.62 0.07
N ILE A 99 0.73 -0.94 -0.99
CA ILE A 99 1.60 -0.24 -1.93
C ILE A 99 2.54 0.73 -1.22
N LEU A 100 2.01 1.52 -0.29
CA LEU A 100 2.80 2.56 0.34
C LEU A 100 3.82 2.00 1.35
N HIS A 101 3.43 1.03 2.16
CA HIS A 101 4.22 0.58 3.31
C HIS A 101 4.98 -0.73 3.10
N CYS A 102 4.63 -1.55 2.10
CA CYS A 102 5.23 -2.87 1.90
C CYS A 102 6.32 -2.89 0.84
N GLY A 103 7.33 -3.71 1.06
CA GLY A 103 8.44 -3.87 0.12
C GLY A 103 9.52 -2.84 0.34
N LYS A 104 10.75 -3.32 0.51
CA LYS A 104 11.95 -2.49 0.56
C LYS A 104 12.20 -1.86 -0.81
N ASP A 105 12.05 -2.68 -1.85
CA ASP A 105 12.30 -2.29 -3.23
C ASP A 105 10.96 -2.13 -3.96
N CYS A 106 10.85 -1.09 -4.78
CA CYS A 106 9.68 -0.76 -5.58
C CYS A 106 10.13 -0.58 -7.02
N LEU A 107 9.68 -1.45 -7.91
CA LEU A 107 9.97 -1.36 -9.34
C LEU A 107 8.70 -0.95 -10.07
N LEU A 108 8.84 -0.04 -11.03
CA LEU A 108 7.78 0.36 -11.93
C LEU A 108 8.16 -0.12 -13.32
N ASP A 109 7.33 -0.98 -13.90
CA ASP A 109 7.45 -1.43 -15.28
C ASP A 109 6.34 -0.77 -16.09
N GLU A 110 6.70 0.12 -17.02
CA GLU A 110 5.74 0.82 -17.86
C GLU A 110 5.56 0.04 -19.16
N ASP A 111 4.31 -0.26 -19.54
CA ASP A 111 4.03 -0.85 -20.85
C ASP A 111 4.27 0.22 -21.93
N ILE A 112 5.54 0.38 -22.34
CA ILE A 112 5.90 1.21 -23.49
C ILE A 112 5.42 0.45 -24.73
N SER A 113 4.16 0.68 -25.11
CA SER A 113 3.75 0.42 -26.50
C SER A 113 4.57 1.37 -27.37
N ASP A 114 5.62 0.82 -28.00
CA ASP A 114 6.52 1.52 -28.91
C ASP A 114 5.73 2.25 -29.99
N ASN A 115 5.48 3.53 -29.77
CA ASN A 115 5.09 4.46 -30.81
C ASN A 115 5.48 5.89 -30.41
N SER A 116 6.79 6.10 -30.22
CA SER A 116 7.40 7.41 -30.44
C SER A 116 8.91 7.28 -30.53
N GLU A 117 9.42 7.82 -31.63
CA GLU A 117 10.83 8.00 -31.94
C GLU A 117 11.64 8.58 -30.77
N ILE A 118 12.80 7.97 -30.55
CA ILE A 118 14.05 8.48 -29.98
C ILE A 118 13.96 9.92 -29.41
N SER A 119 14.00 10.04 -28.09
CA SER A 119 14.53 11.23 -27.44
C SER A 119 15.47 10.79 -26.32
N ASP A 120 16.75 10.86 -26.66
CA ASP A 120 17.90 10.60 -25.82
C ASP A 120 17.94 11.64 -24.70
N SER A 121 17.78 11.20 -23.46
CA SER A 121 18.04 11.98 -22.24
C SER A 121 18.22 11.02 -21.08
N GLU A 122 19.38 10.38 -21.04
CA GLU A 122 19.93 9.83 -19.81
C GLU A 122 20.17 10.97 -18.81
N GLU A 123 19.68 10.83 -17.57
CA GLU A 123 20.18 11.63 -16.44
C GLU A 123 20.37 10.69 -15.24
N PRO A 124 21.63 10.51 -14.76
CA PRO A 124 21.96 9.55 -13.72
C PRO A 124 21.61 10.05 -12.31
N LEU A 125 21.37 9.08 -11.44
CA LEU A 125 21.24 9.21 -9.99
C LEU A 125 22.56 9.63 -9.31
N LEU A 126 22.42 10.58 -8.36
CA LEU A 126 23.26 10.89 -7.17
C LEU A 126 24.51 11.78 -7.35
N GLU A 127 24.48 13.00 -6.77
CA GLU A 127 25.28 13.36 -5.58
C GLU A 127 24.93 14.75 -5.00
N SER A 128 25.19 14.87 -3.70
CA SER A 128 24.77 15.87 -2.70
C SER A 128 25.27 17.30 -2.89
N LYS A 129 24.45 18.30 -2.49
CA LYS A 129 24.84 19.42 -1.61
C LYS A 129 23.68 19.89 -0.73
N GLU A 130 23.99 20.08 0.54
CA GLU A 130 23.14 20.60 1.61
C GLU A 130 22.81 22.08 1.34
N ASP A 131 21.51 22.43 1.33
CA ASP A 131 20.95 23.63 1.97
C ASP A 131 19.43 23.74 1.70
N SER A 132 18.65 23.82 2.77
CA SER A 132 17.19 24.12 2.82
C SER A 132 16.22 23.09 2.21
N SER A 133 16.15 21.90 2.81
CA SER A 133 15.35 20.74 2.37
C SER A 133 13.82 20.92 2.48
N ASP A 134 13.34 21.74 3.41
CA ASP A 134 11.92 21.73 3.77
C ASP A 134 11.05 22.49 2.77
N ALA A 135 11.60 23.51 2.10
CA ALA A 135 10.89 24.27 1.08
C ALA A 135 10.68 23.44 -0.21
N LYS A 136 11.70 22.68 -0.61
CA LYS A 136 11.67 21.84 -1.82
C LYS A 136 10.73 20.66 -1.68
N ILE A 137 10.69 20.04 -0.50
CA ILE A 137 9.74 18.95 -0.18
C ILE A 137 8.30 19.48 -0.15
N ASN A 138 8.06 20.65 0.46
CA ASN A 138 6.73 21.28 0.49
C ASN A 138 6.25 21.75 -0.90
N GLU A 139 7.16 22.16 -1.79
CA GLU A 139 6.83 22.51 -3.17
C GLU A 139 6.43 21.28 -3.99
N LEU A 140 7.19 20.18 -3.87
CA LEU A 140 6.85 18.90 -4.49
C LEU A 140 5.50 18.36 -3.99
N LEU A 141 5.22 18.49 -2.69
CA LEU A 141 3.92 18.15 -2.10
C LEU A 141 2.78 18.99 -2.67
N LYS A 142 2.94 20.30 -2.80
CA LYS A 142 1.92 21.17 -3.41
C LYS A 142 1.68 20.81 -4.88
N LYS A 143 2.74 20.43 -5.61
CA LYS A 143 2.65 19.99 -7.01
C LYS A 143 1.93 18.66 -7.14
N SER A 144 2.24 17.67 -6.30
CA SER A 144 1.57 16.37 -6.27
C SER A 144 0.13 16.47 -5.76
N VAL A 145 -0.15 17.32 -4.76
CA VAL A 145 -1.50 17.57 -4.23
C VAL A 145 -2.41 18.23 -5.28
N LYS A 146 -1.87 19.13 -6.11
CA LYS A 146 -2.61 19.74 -7.22
C LYS A 146 -2.97 18.73 -8.33
N ALA A 147 -2.28 17.60 -8.40
CA ALA A 147 -2.57 16.50 -9.32
C ALA A 147 -3.56 15.46 -8.75
N LEU A 148 -4.02 15.60 -7.49
CA LEU A 148 -4.91 14.67 -6.77
C LEU A 148 -6.37 14.67 -7.22
N SER A 149 -6.73 15.44 -8.25
CA SER A 149 -7.96 15.12 -8.97
C SER A 149 -7.74 13.80 -9.70
N LEU A 150 -8.08 12.71 -9.02
CA LEU A 150 -8.34 11.40 -9.62
C LEU A 150 -9.46 11.64 -10.62
N SER A 151 -9.04 11.87 -11.86
CA SER A 151 -9.94 12.09 -12.97
C SER A 151 -10.71 10.81 -13.21
N GLU A 152 -12.04 10.94 -13.29
CA GLU A 152 -12.92 9.98 -13.94
C GLU A 152 -12.30 9.46 -15.24
N PRO A 153 -12.66 8.24 -15.69
CA PRO A 153 -12.05 7.58 -16.83
C PRO A 153 -12.39 8.35 -18.12
N THR A 154 -11.62 9.38 -18.43
CA THR A 154 -11.61 10.00 -19.73
C THR A 154 -10.67 9.20 -20.62
N ALA A 155 -11.24 8.73 -21.73
CA ALA A 155 -10.61 7.89 -22.74
C ALA A 155 -9.40 8.55 -23.42
N ALA A 156 -8.27 8.65 -22.73
CA ALA A 156 -7.03 9.17 -23.25
C ALA A 156 -5.85 8.33 -22.73
N ASN A 157 -5.37 7.42 -23.58
CA ASN A 157 -4.21 6.54 -23.42
C ASN A 157 -4.26 5.58 -22.22
N ASN A 158 -4.67 4.33 -22.48
CA ASN A 158 -4.63 3.21 -21.53
C ASN A 158 -3.20 2.70 -21.29
N GLN A 159 -2.30 3.57 -20.84
CA GLN A 159 -0.99 3.14 -20.38
C GLN A 159 -1.13 2.61 -18.95
N SER A 160 -1.10 1.29 -18.82
CA SER A 160 -0.91 0.57 -17.57
C SER A 160 0.58 0.50 -17.22
N ALA A 161 0.85 0.44 -15.93
CA ALA A 161 2.17 0.12 -15.40
C ALA A 161 2.02 -0.95 -14.32
N ILE A 162 2.99 -1.84 -14.26
CA ILE A 162 3.10 -2.85 -13.21
C ILE A 162 4.02 -2.31 -12.13
N MET A 163 3.45 -2.03 -10.96
CA MET A 163 4.22 -1.72 -9.75
C MET A 163 4.49 -3.01 -8.97
N SER A 164 5.76 -3.39 -8.84
CA SER A 164 6.21 -4.59 -8.13
C SER A 164 6.93 -4.24 -6.82
N LEU A 165 6.54 -4.88 -5.71
CA LEU A 165 7.14 -4.73 -4.38
C LEU A 165 7.76 -6.07 -3.94
N ASP A 166 9.04 -6.06 -3.58
CA ASP A 166 9.84 -7.25 -3.20
C ASP A 166 9.64 -8.46 -4.14
N HIS A 167 9.40 -8.18 -5.43
CA HIS A 167 9.26 -9.15 -6.53
C HIS A 167 8.07 -10.13 -6.48
N TRP A 168 7.27 -10.14 -5.41
CA TRP A 168 6.12 -11.05 -5.29
C TRP A 168 4.77 -10.33 -5.17
N ILE A 169 4.76 -9.09 -4.68
CA ILE A 169 3.57 -8.24 -4.66
C ILE A 169 3.55 -7.44 -5.95
N LYS A 170 2.47 -7.53 -6.72
CA LYS A 170 2.33 -6.82 -8.00
C LYS A 170 0.99 -6.14 -8.08
N PHE A 171 0.98 -4.92 -8.60
CA PHE A 171 -0.20 -4.14 -8.86
C PHE A 171 -0.18 -3.63 -10.30
N GLU A 172 -1.27 -3.84 -11.00
CA GLU A 172 -1.51 -3.23 -12.31
C GLU A 172 -2.33 -1.96 -12.09
N LEU A 173 -1.78 -0.82 -12.48
CA LEU A 173 -2.35 0.49 -12.21
C LEU A 173 -2.14 1.41 -13.42
N PRO A 174 -2.97 2.45 -13.59
CA PRO A 174 -2.66 3.50 -14.56
C PRO A 174 -1.30 4.14 -14.26
N THR A 175 -0.50 4.42 -15.29
CA THR A 175 0.86 4.96 -15.15
C THR A 175 0.90 6.24 -14.31
N LYS A 176 -0.11 7.10 -14.43
CA LYS A 176 -0.24 8.33 -13.61
C LYS A 176 -0.30 8.00 -12.11
N ASP A 177 -1.15 7.05 -11.73
CA ASP A 177 -1.39 6.68 -10.33
C ASP A 177 -0.18 5.94 -9.77
N ALA A 178 0.43 5.07 -10.57
CA ALA A 178 1.63 4.34 -10.18
C ALA A 178 2.81 5.30 -9.94
N LYS A 179 3.03 6.30 -10.81
CA LYS A 179 4.04 7.35 -10.61
C LYS A 179 3.75 8.18 -9.35
N MET A 180 2.50 8.54 -9.12
CA MET A 180 2.08 9.28 -7.92
C MET A 180 2.35 8.47 -6.64
N LEU A 181 1.98 7.20 -6.61
CA LEU A 181 2.21 6.32 -5.47
C LEU A 181 3.70 6.15 -5.22
N LEU A 182 4.51 5.95 -6.27
CA LEU A 182 5.97 5.87 -6.13
C LEU A 182 6.57 7.14 -5.51
N GLN A 183 6.15 8.32 -5.97
CA GLN A 183 6.57 9.60 -5.37
C GLN A 183 6.19 9.70 -3.89
N LEU A 184 4.98 9.23 -3.54
CA LEU A 184 4.52 9.23 -2.16
C LEU A 184 5.37 8.30 -1.27
N ARG A 185 5.79 7.13 -1.79
CA ARG A 185 6.71 6.23 -1.06
C ARG A 185 8.05 6.88 -0.78
N VAL A 186 8.66 7.52 -1.79
CA VAL A 186 9.93 8.24 -1.66
C VAL A 186 9.80 9.35 -0.62
N LEU A 187 8.67 10.06 -0.62
CA LEU A 187 8.41 11.12 0.34
C LEU A 187 8.25 10.60 1.77
N ILE A 188 7.46 9.54 1.99
CA ILE A 188 7.30 8.91 3.31
C ILE A 188 8.66 8.45 3.85
N LYS A 189 9.47 7.79 3.01
CA LYS A 189 10.81 7.33 3.38
C LYS A 189 11.74 8.50 3.75
N SER A 190 11.79 9.53 2.90
CA SER A 190 12.62 10.72 3.14
C SER A 190 12.24 11.43 4.44
N GLN A 191 10.93 11.58 4.72
CA GLN A 191 10.46 12.16 5.97
C GLN A 191 10.83 11.33 7.20
N PHE A 192 10.71 10.00 7.09
CA PHE A 192 11.13 9.11 8.16
C PHE A 192 12.64 9.18 8.42
N GLU A 193 13.47 9.23 7.37
CA GLU A 193 14.92 9.43 7.50
C GLU A 193 15.28 10.78 8.12
N ALA A 194 14.59 11.85 7.74
CA ALA A 194 14.78 13.18 8.33
C ALA A 194 14.41 13.19 9.82
N PHE A 195 13.34 12.50 10.20
CA PHE A 195 12.96 12.27 11.59
C PHE A 195 14.05 11.50 12.35
N LEU A 196 14.59 10.41 11.79
CA LEU A 196 15.65 9.63 12.42
C LEU A 196 16.95 10.43 12.63
N ARG A 197 17.29 11.36 11.72
CA ARG A 197 18.48 12.21 11.84
C ARG A 197 18.32 13.35 12.84
N SER A 198 17.18 14.03 12.82
CA SER A 198 16.97 15.25 13.61
C SER A 198 16.40 14.99 15.00
N GLY A 199 15.76 13.85 15.24
CA GLY A 199 15.09 13.52 16.50
C GLY A 199 13.87 14.40 16.83
N HIS A 200 13.64 15.46 16.05
CA HIS A 200 12.46 16.29 16.18
C HIS A 200 11.30 15.62 15.45
N CYS A 201 10.25 15.30 16.20
CA CYS A 201 8.93 15.10 15.61
C CYS A 201 8.56 16.43 14.95
N MET A 202 8.72 16.52 13.63
CA MET A 202 8.37 17.71 12.88
C MET A 202 6.93 18.07 13.25
N GLN A 203 6.74 19.21 13.92
CA GLN A 203 5.41 19.67 14.34
C GLN A 203 4.50 19.67 13.12
N THR A 204 3.60 18.69 13.04
CA THR A 204 2.58 18.47 12.00
C THR A 204 2.91 19.19 10.69
N SER A 205 4.03 18.81 10.06
CA SER A 205 4.39 19.40 8.78
C SER A 205 3.23 19.19 7.83
N THR A 206 2.94 20.18 6.99
CA THR A 206 1.93 20.10 5.91
C THR A 206 2.03 18.76 5.16
N SER A 207 3.24 18.19 5.05
CA SER A 207 3.50 16.85 4.51
C SER A 207 2.75 15.71 5.21
N VAL A 208 2.84 15.58 6.54
CA VAL A 208 2.16 14.51 7.31
C VAL A 208 0.65 14.64 7.16
N TYR A 209 0.14 15.87 7.27
CA TYR A 209 -1.28 16.15 7.05
C TYR A 209 -1.73 15.83 5.62
N CYS A 210 -0.92 16.15 4.61
CA CYS A 210 -1.21 15.82 3.21
C CYS A 210 -1.22 14.31 2.97
N ILE A 211 -0.27 13.56 3.55
CA ILE A 211 -0.23 12.10 3.45
C ILE A 211 -1.47 11.50 4.11
N GLN A 212 -1.82 11.94 5.32
CA GLN A 212 -3.00 11.46 6.03
C GLN A 212 -4.29 11.76 5.27
N LYS A 213 -4.43 12.99 4.73
CA LYS A 213 -5.58 13.39 3.92
C LYS A 213 -5.68 12.60 2.61
N LEU A 214 -4.54 12.31 1.99
CA LEU A 214 -4.45 11.53 0.75
C LEU A 214 -4.79 10.07 1.01
N LEU A 215 -4.26 9.45 2.07
CA LEU A 215 -4.62 8.10 2.50
C LEU A 215 -6.12 7.98 2.78
N HIS A 216 -6.68 8.96 3.49
CA HIS A 216 -8.12 9.03 3.72
C HIS A 216 -8.91 9.19 2.40
N SER A 217 -8.43 10.02 1.47
CA SER A 217 -9.08 10.16 0.17
C SER A 217 -9.01 8.86 -0.64
N LEU A 218 -7.88 8.15 -0.62
CA LEU A 218 -7.70 6.90 -1.36
C LEU A 218 -8.51 5.75 -0.78
N GLU A 219 -8.63 5.62 0.55
CA GLU A 219 -9.52 4.61 1.14
C GLU A 219 -11.00 4.83 0.78
N ASN A 220 -11.41 6.07 0.49
CA ASN A 220 -12.78 6.39 0.04
C ASN A 220 -12.98 6.28 -1.49
N ILE A 221 -11.91 6.15 -2.29
CA ILE A 221 -11.98 6.12 -3.77
C ILE A 221 -11.92 4.69 -4.32
N PHE A 222 -11.53 3.70 -3.52
CA PHE A 222 -11.75 2.29 -3.84
C PHE A 222 -13.02 1.81 -3.12
N PRO A 223 -14.23 2.09 -3.66
CA PRO A 223 -15.43 1.46 -3.15
C PRO A 223 -15.33 -0.06 -3.37
N THR A 224 -15.83 -0.78 -2.37
CA THR A 224 -16.24 -2.19 -2.42
C THR A 224 -16.89 -2.60 -3.73
#